data_AF-A0A165QRM1-F1
#
_entry.id   AF-A0A165QRM1-F1
#
_cell.length_a   1.000
_cell.length_b   1.000
_cell.length_c   1.000
_cell.angle_alpha   90.00
_cell.angle_beta   90.00
_cell.angle_gamma   90.00
#
_symmetry.space_group_name_H-M   'P 1'
#
loop_
_entity.id
_entity.type
_entity.pdbx_description
1 polymer ?
#
loop_
_entity_poly.entity_id
_entity_poly.type
_entity_poly.pdbx_seq_one_letter_code
_entity_poly.pdbx_strand_id
1 'polypeptide(L)'
;MSLYAWTPYVTAEALRIVRNVMKSTGNPMSTKEIFKLAVAQKPQKPIDPPPPIIKVRKDGSIKQIPYPSHPEHPIRSVRYLKQVVLPAMEHSLEIEKFHTKAALSQTEIEGRLASLSKSANKAKQAAISGTLQSVWLWRFRSEPPPQQEKEELEKLYGEEVGVGRDLSHLSKRRRAARVKKVEKAVKFMRSVQLARKTGILREGSEQSTLRS
;
A
#
# COMPACT_ATOMS: atom_id res chain seq x y z
N MET A 1 -7.60 -13.12 25.57
CA MET A 1 -7.84 -11.75 26.09
C MET A 1 -7.60 -10.76 24.95
N SER A 2 -8.57 -9.88 24.65
CA SER A 2 -8.35 -8.81 23.67
C SER A 2 -7.47 -7.72 24.29
N LEU A 3 -6.30 -7.45 23.70
CA LEU A 3 -5.37 -6.41 24.16
C LEU A 3 -5.85 -4.98 23.84
N TYR A 4 -6.85 -4.84 22.96
CA TYR A 4 -7.39 -3.57 22.52
C TYR A 4 -8.86 -3.46 22.90
N ALA A 5 -9.29 -2.33 23.46
CA ALA A 5 -10.71 -2.08 23.71
C ALA A 5 -11.51 -2.06 22.41
N TRP A 6 -10.90 -1.57 21.33
CA TRP A 6 -11.55 -1.44 20.04
C TRP A 6 -10.99 -2.45 19.05
N THR A 7 -11.86 -3.02 18.21
CA THR A 7 -11.49 -3.97 17.16
C THR A 7 -10.45 -3.35 16.22
N PRO A 8 -9.24 -3.92 16.11
CA PRO A 8 -8.19 -3.35 15.25
C PRO A 8 -8.42 -3.66 13.77
N TYR A 9 -9.31 -4.59 13.45
CA TYR A 9 -9.63 -5.04 12.10
C TYR A 9 -10.89 -4.36 11.55
N VAL A 10 -11.02 -4.40 10.23
CA VAL A 10 -12.16 -3.84 9.50
C VAL A 10 -13.42 -4.67 9.74
N THR A 11 -14.55 -4.01 9.98
CA THR A 11 -15.86 -4.68 10.10
C THR A 11 -16.63 -4.61 8.78
N ALA A 12 -17.42 -5.64 8.48
CA ALA A 12 -18.23 -5.69 7.25
C ALA A 12 -19.23 -4.52 7.14
N GLU A 13 -19.81 -4.10 8.26
CA GLU A 13 -20.70 -2.93 8.32
C GLU A 13 -19.97 -1.63 7.98
N ALA A 14 -18.74 -1.43 8.47
CA ALA A 14 -17.96 -0.24 8.13
C ALA A 14 -17.67 -0.19 6.63
N LEU A 15 -17.30 -1.34 6.02
CA LEU A 15 -17.11 -1.44 4.57
C LEU A 15 -18.40 -1.12 3.80
N ARG A 16 -19.53 -1.68 4.22
CA ARG A 16 -20.84 -1.45 3.59
C ARG A 16 -21.20 0.04 3.58
N ILE A 17 -21.05 0.72 4.73
CA ILE A 17 -21.33 2.15 4.86
C ILE A 17 -20.42 2.96 3.93
N VAL A 18 -19.11 2.74 3.98
CA VAL A 18 -18.18 3.50 3.13
C VAL A 18 -18.44 3.25 1.64
N ARG A 19 -18.69 2.00 1.24
CA ARG A 19 -19.07 1.66 -0.14
C ARG A 19 -20.33 2.41 -0.57
N ASN A 20 -21.36 2.43 0.28
CA ASN A 20 -22.61 3.13 -0.03
C ASN A 20 -22.37 4.63 -0.18
N VAL A 21 -21.65 5.26 0.76
CA VAL A 21 -21.28 6.68 0.69
C VAL A 21 -20.56 7.00 -0.61
N MET A 22 -19.50 6.25 -0.95
CA MET A 22 -18.73 6.50 -2.16
C MET A 22 -19.56 6.26 -3.43
N LYS A 23 -20.43 5.25 -3.45
CA LYS A 23 -21.27 4.93 -4.62
C LYS A 23 -22.33 5.98 -4.85
N SER A 24 -22.95 6.48 -3.77
CA SER A 24 -23.98 7.51 -3.84
C SER A 24 -23.42 8.84 -4.35
N THR A 25 -22.18 9.19 -3.99
CA THR A 25 -21.59 10.46 -4.43
C THR A 25 -21.00 10.37 -5.85
N GLY A 26 -20.39 9.24 -6.22
CA GLY A 26 -19.75 9.05 -7.53
C GLY A 26 -18.47 9.86 -7.78
N ASN A 27 -18.19 10.88 -6.95
CA ASN A 27 -17.03 11.76 -7.08
C ASN A 27 -15.89 11.37 -6.12
N PRO A 28 -14.63 11.70 -6.45
CA PRO A 28 -13.51 11.57 -5.52
C PRO A 28 -13.72 12.42 -4.27
N MET A 29 -13.53 11.83 -3.09
CA MET A 29 -13.78 12.51 -1.81
C MET A 29 -12.57 12.46 -0.88
N SER A 30 -12.46 13.48 -0.04
CA SER A 30 -11.48 13.50 1.05
C SER A 30 -11.89 12.54 2.17
N THR A 31 -10.93 12.10 2.97
CA THR A 31 -11.22 11.22 4.14
C THR A 31 -12.17 11.89 5.14
N LYS A 32 -12.15 13.21 5.26
CA LYS A 32 -13.03 13.96 6.17
C LYS A 32 -14.48 13.96 5.67
N GLU A 33 -14.68 14.16 4.38
CA GLU A 33 -16.01 14.13 3.76
C GLU A 33 -16.62 12.74 3.84
N ILE A 34 -15.83 11.70 3.51
CA ILE A 34 -16.26 10.31 3.65
C ILE A 34 -16.69 10.04 5.08
N PHE A 35 -15.92 10.49 6.07
CA PHE A 35 -16.27 10.32 7.48
C PHE A 35 -17.56 11.04 7.85
N LYS A 36 -17.71 12.31 7.45
CA LYS A 36 -18.91 13.12 7.74
C LYS A 36 -20.17 12.47 7.17
N LEU A 37 -20.12 12.03 5.92
CA LEU A 37 -21.24 11.35 5.25
C LEU A 37 -21.51 9.97 5.85
N ALA A 38 -20.47 9.23 6.22
CA ALA A 38 -20.62 7.91 6.81
C ALA A 38 -21.24 7.93 8.20
N VAL A 39 -20.86 8.90 9.05
CA VAL A 39 -21.46 9.08 10.39
C VAL A 39 -22.91 9.52 10.31
N ALA A 40 -23.31 10.21 9.23
CA ALA A 40 -24.71 10.58 8.99
C ALA A 40 -25.59 9.38 8.61
N GLN A 41 -25.01 8.27 8.14
CA GLN A 41 -25.76 7.05 7.83
C GLN A 41 -26.03 6.24 9.11
N LYS A 42 -27.28 5.79 9.28
CA LYS A 42 -27.62 4.92 10.42
C LYS A 42 -27.06 3.51 10.19
N PRO A 43 -26.30 2.94 11.14
CA PRO A 43 -25.81 1.57 11.03
C PRO A 43 -26.98 0.58 11.15
N GLN A 44 -26.90 -0.54 10.42
CA GLN A 44 -27.89 -1.62 10.56
C GLN A 44 -27.73 -2.37 11.89
N LYS A 45 -26.48 -2.54 12.32
CA LYS A 45 -26.12 -3.16 13.59
C LYS A 45 -25.33 -2.14 14.41
N PRO A 46 -25.96 -1.49 15.41
CA PRO A 46 -25.20 -0.67 16.36
C PRO A 46 -24.18 -1.55 17.08
N ILE A 47 -23.05 -0.97 17.44
CA ILE A 47 -22.00 -1.67 18.20
C ILE A 47 -22.01 -1.08 19.59
N ASP A 48 -22.15 -1.94 20.61
CA ASP A 48 -22.03 -1.49 21.98
C ASP A 48 -20.58 -1.05 22.25
N PRO A 49 -20.37 0.14 22.82
CA PRO A 49 -19.03 0.61 23.07
C PRO A 49 -18.36 -0.27 24.14
N PRO A 50 -17.08 -0.63 23.95
CA PRO A 50 -16.33 -1.38 24.94
C PRO A 50 -16.23 -0.54 26.24
N PRO A 51 -16.11 -1.19 27.40
CA PRO A 51 -15.91 -0.48 28.66
C PRO A 51 -14.65 0.40 28.60
N PRO A 52 -14.62 1.51 29.36
CA PRO A 52 -13.53 2.46 29.26
C PRO A 52 -12.23 1.82 29.77
N ILE A 53 -11.14 1.97 29.02
CA ILE A 53 -9.84 1.53 29.50
C ILE A 53 -9.36 2.52 30.57
N ILE A 54 -9.27 2.02 31.79
CA ILE A 54 -8.71 2.73 32.93
C ILE A 54 -7.25 2.29 33.09
N LYS A 55 -6.31 3.25 33.04
CA LYS A 55 -4.89 2.98 33.30
C LYS A 55 -4.47 3.63 34.61
N VAL A 56 -4.02 2.80 35.56
CA VAL A 56 -3.37 3.29 36.78
C VAL A 56 -1.90 3.55 36.47
N ARG A 57 -1.44 4.78 36.72
CA ARG A 57 -0.04 5.18 36.55
C ARG A 57 0.78 4.83 37.79
N LYS A 58 2.11 4.91 37.68
CA LYS A 58 3.05 4.63 38.79
C LYS A 58 2.88 5.57 39.99
N ASP A 59 2.38 6.77 39.75
CA ASP A 59 2.06 7.79 40.77
C ASP A 59 0.70 7.56 41.44
N GLY A 60 0.00 6.45 41.13
CA GLY A 60 -1.35 6.15 41.61
C GLY A 60 -2.45 6.92 40.89
N SER A 61 -2.12 7.84 39.97
CA SER A 61 -3.14 8.60 39.23
C SER A 61 -3.86 7.70 38.22
N ILE A 62 -5.19 7.85 38.16
CA ILE A 62 -6.03 7.11 37.24
C ILE A 62 -6.20 7.94 35.96
N LYS A 63 -5.71 7.42 34.83
CA LYS A 63 -5.93 8.02 33.50
C LYS A 63 -6.93 7.19 32.71
N GLN A 64 -8.12 7.75 32.51
CA GLN A 64 -9.10 7.20 31.58
C GLN A 64 -8.74 7.60 30.15
N ILE A 65 -8.71 6.63 29.23
CA ILE A 65 -8.55 6.91 27.81
C ILE A 65 -9.89 7.43 27.29
N PRO A 66 -9.95 8.62 26.66
CA PRO A 66 -11.19 9.17 26.15
C PRO A 66 -11.76 8.30 25.04
N TYR A 67 -13.08 8.22 24.98
CA TYR A 67 -13.77 7.54 23.89
C TYR A 67 -13.55 8.26 22.55
N PRO A 68 -13.60 7.51 21.43
CA PRO A 68 -13.63 8.12 20.12
C PRO A 68 -14.92 8.93 19.94
N SER A 69 -14.93 9.85 18.97
CA SER A 69 -16.03 10.79 18.74
C SER A 69 -17.41 10.14 18.56
N HIS A 70 -17.47 8.96 17.94
CA HIS A 70 -18.71 8.21 17.73
C HIS A 70 -18.53 6.76 18.18
N PRO A 71 -18.61 6.46 19.49
CA PRO A 71 -18.23 5.14 20.00
C PRO A 71 -19.21 4.03 19.60
N GLU A 72 -20.49 4.34 19.40
CA GLU A 72 -21.53 3.37 19.00
C GLU A 72 -21.53 3.07 17.48
N HIS A 73 -20.81 3.88 16.69
CA HIS A 73 -20.82 3.79 15.24
C HIS A 73 -19.73 2.84 14.74
N PRO A 74 -20.00 1.99 13.72
CA PRO A 74 -18.98 1.12 13.13
C PRO A 74 -17.72 1.86 12.67
N ILE A 75 -17.89 3.10 12.21
CA ILE A 75 -16.79 4.03 11.90
C ILE A 75 -16.65 5.03 13.04
N ARG A 76 -15.92 4.63 14.07
CA ARG A 76 -15.82 5.35 15.34
C ARG A 76 -15.02 6.66 15.30
N SER A 77 -14.05 6.76 14.41
CA SER A 77 -13.19 7.94 14.27
C SER A 77 -12.59 8.07 12.87
N VAL A 78 -12.20 9.29 12.50
CA VAL A 78 -11.46 9.58 11.25
C VAL A 78 -10.17 8.76 11.18
N ARG A 79 -9.48 8.57 12.32
CA ARG A 79 -8.25 7.77 12.38
C ARG A 79 -8.51 6.31 12.03
N TYR A 80 -9.59 5.73 12.55
CA TYR A 80 -9.98 4.35 12.23
C TYR A 80 -10.33 4.18 10.74
N LEU A 81 -11.11 5.12 10.19
CA LEU A 81 -11.40 5.15 8.75
C LEU A 81 -10.11 5.17 7.92
N LYS A 82 -9.18 6.07 8.26
CA LYS A 82 -7.93 6.27 7.53
C LYS A 82 -6.93 5.11 7.66
N GLN A 83 -6.81 4.51 8.83
CA GLN A 83 -5.77 3.51 9.12
C GLN A 83 -6.22 2.07 8.89
N VAL A 84 -7.51 1.79 8.96
CA VAL A 84 -8.04 0.42 8.92
C VAL A 84 -8.97 0.21 7.74
N VAL A 85 -10.00 1.05 7.60
CA VAL A 85 -11.08 0.80 6.63
C VAL A 85 -10.62 1.11 5.20
N LEU A 86 -10.07 2.30 4.95
CA LEU A 86 -9.64 2.69 3.59
C LEU A 86 -8.49 1.82 3.06
N PRO A 87 -7.43 1.51 3.83
CA PRO A 87 -6.39 0.59 3.36
C PRO A 87 -6.94 -0.81 3.07
N ALA A 88 -7.91 -1.31 3.86
CA ALA A 88 -8.53 -2.61 3.57
C ALA A 88 -9.29 -2.61 2.23
N MET A 89 -9.98 -1.52 1.89
CA MET A 89 -10.65 -1.36 0.60
C MET A 89 -9.67 -1.14 -0.58
N GLU A 90 -8.55 -0.48 -0.31
CA GLU A 90 -7.47 -0.33 -1.29
C GLU A 90 -6.79 -1.66 -1.58
N HIS A 91 -6.56 -2.49 -0.56
CA HIS A 91 -6.03 -3.84 -0.70
C HIS A 91 -6.98 -4.78 -1.45
N SER A 92 -8.30 -4.59 -1.30
CA SER A 92 -9.30 -5.32 -2.11
C SER A 92 -9.46 -4.77 -3.53
N LEU A 93 -8.65 -3.76 -3.91
CA LEU A 93 -8.64 -3.12 -5.23
C LEU A 93 -9.97 -2.44 -5.60
N GLU A 94 -10.82 -2.14 -4.62
CA GLU A 94 -12.10 -1.46 -4.86
C GLU A 94 -11.91 0.04 -5.04
N ILE A 95 -11.00 0.62 -4.27
CA ILE A 95 -10.72 2.06 -4.27
C ILE A 95 -9.23 2.30 -4.49
N GLU A 96 -8.92 3.51 -4.91
CA GLU A 96 -7.55 3.99 -5.01
C GLU A 96 -7.41 5.38 -4.42
N LYS A 97 -6.22 5.64 -3.89
CA LYS A 97 -5.83 6.95 -3.39
C LYS A 97 -5.21 7.77 -4.52
N PHE A 98 -5.83 8.89 -4.85
CA PHE A 98 -5.41 9.75 -5.96
C PHE A 98 -4.95 11.12 -5.45
N HIS A 99 -3.88 11.65 -6.04
CA HIS A 99 -3.35 12.97 -5.75
C HIS A 99 -3.79 13.94 -6.85
N THR A 100 -4.36 15.08 -6.46
CA THR A 100 -4.78 16.10 -7.40
C THR A 100 -4.54 17.50 -6.86
N LYS A 101 -4.55 18.48 -7.77
CA LYS A 101 -4.58 19.90 -7.42
C LYS A 101 -6.02 20.37 -7.52
N ALA A 102 -6.67 20.57 -6.38
CA ALA A 102 -8.06 21.03 -6.30
C ALA A 102 -8.17 22.39 -5.63
N ALA A 103 -9.17 23.18 -6.02
CA ALA A 103 -9.56 24.36 -5.25
C ALA A 103 -10.14 23.91 -3.91
N LEU A 104 -9.75 24.58 -2.82
CA LEU A 104 -10.30 24.28 -1.49
C LEU A 104 -11.77 24.73 -1.42
N SER A 105 -12.59 23.97 -0.71
CA SER A 105 -13.94 24.42 -0.41
C SER A 105 -13.90 25.61 0.55
N GLN A 106 -14.89 26.51 0.45
CA GLN A 106 -14.97 27.69 1.31
C GLN A 106 -14.92 27.33 2.80
N THR A 107 -15.57 26.24 3.19
CA THR A 107 -15.58 25.75 4.57
C THR A 107 -14.21 25.31 5.07
N GLU A 108 -13.37 24.76 4.20
CA GLU A 108 -12.00 24.38 4.54
C GLU A 108 -11.08 25.60 4.62
N ILE A 109 -11.31 26.61 3.78
CA ILE A 109 -10.61 27.89 3.84
C ILE A 109 -10.89 28.55 5.19
N GLU A 110 -12.16 28.67 5.57
CA GLU A 110 -12.57 29.24 6.86
C GLU A 110 -12.00 28.45 8.04
N GLY A 111 -12.06 27.12 8.01
CA GLY A 111 -11.49 26.28 9.05
C GLY A 111 -9.96 26.45 9.20
N ARG A 112 -9.23 26.66 8.10
CA ARG A 112 -7.79 26.95 8.17
C ARG A 112 -7.53 28.34 8.74
N LEU A 113 -8.30 29.35 8.33
CA LEU A 113 -8.18 30.72 8.84
C LEU A 113 -8.53 30.81 10.33
N ALA A 114 -9.52 30.04 10.80
CA ALA A 114 -9.91 30.03 12.21
C ALA A 114 -8.79 29.53 13.15
N SER A 115 -7.88 28.69 12.65
CA SER A 115 -6.75 28.18 13.43
C SER A 115 -5.55 29.14 13.54
N LEU A 116 -5.56 30.22 12.77
CA LEU A 116 -4.44 31.17 12.67
C LEU A 116 -4.71 32.42 13.50
N SER A 117 -3.64 33.08 13.92
CA SER A 117 -3.73 34.39 14.56
C SER A 117 -4.26 35.45 13.59
N LYS A 118 -4.88 36.51 14.13
CA LYS A 118 -5.49 37.61 13.34
C LYS A 118 -4.50 38.23 12.34
N SER A 119 -3.23 38.36 12.71
CA SER A 119 -2.17 38.91 11.83
C SER A 119 -1.77 37.94 10.71
N ALA A 120 -1.72 36.63 10.99
CA ALA A 120 -1.41 35.61 9.98
C ALA A 120 -2.57 35.40 8.99
N ASN A 121 -3.81 35.65 9.40
CA ASN A 121 -4.99 35.49 8.57
C ASN A 121 -4.99 36.37 7.32
N LYS A 122 -4.70 37.67 7.46
CA LYS A 122 -4.74 38.60 6.32
C LYS A 122 -3.74 38.23 5.22
N ALA A 123 -2.54 37.77 5.61
CA ALA A 123 -1.51 37.34 4.66
C ALA A 123 -1.86 35.99 3.99
N LYS A 124 -2.42 35.04 4.75
CA LYS A 124 -2.72 33.70 4.22
C LYS A 124 -4.03 33.60 3.46
N GLN A 125 -5.00 34.48 3.71
CA GLN A 125 -6.27 34.49 3.00
C GLN A 125 -6.07 34.69 1.49
N ALA A 126 -5.25 35.67 1.09
CA ALA A 126 -4.94 35.90 -0.32
C ALA A 126 -4.20 34.71 -0.98
N ALA A 127 -3.30 34.05 -0.25
CA ALA A 127 -2.54 32.91 -0.76
C ALA A 127 -3.41 31.65 -0.92
N ILE A 128 -4.38 31.44 -0.02
CA ILE A 128 -5.23 30.24 0.01
C ILE A 128 -6.36 30.35 -1.02
N SER A 129 -6.98 31.53 -1.18
CA SER A 129 -8.15 31.69 -2.06
C SER A 129 -7.84 31.61 -3.56
N GLY A 130 -6.58 31.81 -3.97
CA GLY A 130 -6.19 31.85 -5.39
C GLY A 130 -5.38 30.64 -5.89
N THR A 131 -4.98 29.71 -5.02
CA THR A 131 -4.06 28.63 -5.42
C THR A 131 -4.72 27.25 -5.35
N LEU A 132 -4.56 26.47 -6.43
CA LEU A 132 -4.92 25.06 -6.42
C LEU A 132 -4.00 24.33 -5.43
N GLN A 133 -4.61 23.65 -4.45
CA GLN A 133 -3.89 22.97 -3.39
C GLN A 133 -3.76 21.49 -3.72
N SER A 134 -2.60 20.93 -3.39
CA SER A 134 -2.36 19.50 -3.51
C SER A 134 -3.18 18.77 -2.44
N VAL A 135 -4.13 17.95 -2.87
CA VAL A 135 -5.05 17.19 -2.02
C VAL A 135 -4.99 15.71 -2.38
N TRP A 136 -5.05 14.86 -1.36
CA TRP A 136 -5.21 13.42 -1.50
C TRP A 136 -6.69 13.05 -1.34
N LEU A 137 -7.26 12.47 -2.39
CA LEU A 137 -8.64 12.03 -2.45
C LEU A 137 -8.71 10.51 -2.62
N TRP A 138 -9.89 9.97 -2.38
CA TRP A 138 -10.23 8.57 -2.59
C TRP A 138 -11.31 8.48 -3.64
N ARG A 139 -11.15 7.58 -4.60
CA ARG A 139 -12.16 7.28 -5.64
C ARG A 139 -12.29 5.79 -5.84
N PHE A 140 -13.42 5.36 -6.41
CA PHE A 140 -13.52 4.01 -6.93
C PHE A 140 -12.53 3.81 -8.07
N ARG A 141 -11.95 2.62 -8.10
CA ARG A 141 -11.06 2.22 -9.17
C ARG A 141 -11.90 1.94 -10.42
N SER A 142 -11.62 2.63 -11.52
CA SER A 142 -12.28 2.43 -12.81
C SER A 142 -11.58 1.39 -13.68
N GLU A 143 -10.25 1.27 -13.57
CA GLU A 143 -9.43 0.39 -14.40
C GLU A 143 -8.73 -0.66 -13.55
N PRO A 144 -8.66 -1.93 -14.02
CA PRO A 144 -7.85 -2.94 -13.34
C PRO A 144 -6.41 -2.45 -13.21
N PRO A 145 -5.68 -2.80 -12.14
CA PRO A 145 -4.28 -2.42 -12.02
C PRO A 145 -3.54 -2.78 -13.29
N PRO A 146 -2.66 -1.90 -13.81
CA PRO A 146 -1.70 -2.34 -14.81
C PRO A 146 -1.03 -3.57 -14.19
N GLN A 147 -1.19 -4.71 -14.86
CA GLN A 147 -0.52 -5.93 -14.45
C GLN A 147 0.94 -5.53 -14.41
N GLN A 148 1.53 -5.50 -13.22
CA GLN A 148 2.98 -5.36 -13.12
C GLN A 148 3.48 -6.55 -13.92
N GLU A 149 4.03 -6.28 -15.10
CA GLU A 149 4.79 -7.27 -15.84
C GLU A 149 5.76 -7.78 -14.81
N LYS A 150 5.54 -9.02 -14.34
CA LYS A 150 6.55 -9.70 -13.55
C LYS A 150 7.71 -9.69 -14.50
N GLU A 151 8.70 -8.83 -14.25
CA GLU A 151 9.98 -8.93 -14.91
C GLU A 151 10.34 -10.39 -14.72
N GLU A 152 10.21 -11.17 -15.79
CA GLU A 152 10.75 -12.50 -15.83
C GLU A 152 12.23 -12.21 -15.62
N LEU A 153 12.68 -12.39 -14.38
CA LEU A 153 14.08 -12.27 -14.03
C LEU A 153 14.78 -13.18 -15.02
N GLU A 154 15.37 -12.60 -16.06
CA GLU A 154 16.12 -13.34 -17.05
C GLU A 154 17.13 -14.12 -16.23
N LYS A 155 16.93 -15.44 -16.14
CA LYS A 155 17.75 -16.29 -15.30
C LYS A 155 19.17 -16.07 -15.73
N LEU A 156 19.97 -15.44 -14.86
CA LEU A 156 21.34 -15.10 -15.17
C LEU A 156 22.04 -16.38 -15.61
N TYR A 157 22.68 -16.34 -16.76
CA TYR A 157 23.34 -17.51 -17.32
C TYR A 157 24.34 -18.08 -16.30
N GLY A 158 24.08 -19.31 -15.82
CA GLY A 158 24.87 -19.96 -14.78
C GLY A 158 24.32 -19.84 -13.35
N GLU A 159 23.07 -19.39 -13.17
CA GLU A 159 22.40 -19.42 -11.86
C GLU A 159 22.42 -20.83 -11.22
N GLU A 160 22.29 -21.87 -12.04
CA GLU A 160 22.39 -23.28 -11.66
C GLU A 160 23.75 -23.67 -11.06
N VAL A 161 24.83 -23.00 -11.47
CA VAL A 161 26.18 -23.17 -10.90
C VAL A 161 26.48 -22.17 -9.78
N GLY A 162 25.50 -21.37 -9.40
CA GLY A 162 25.56 -20.43 -8.27
C GLY A 162 25.98 -19.01 -8.64
N VAL A 163 25.91 -18.62 -9.92
CA VAL A 163 26.06 -17.22 -10.35
C VAL A 163 24.91 -16.40 -9.74
N GLY A 164 25.21 -15.25 -9.12
CA GLY A 164 24.21 -14.38 -8.50
C GLY A 164 23.80 -14.72 -7.06
N ARG A 165 24.31 -15.81 -6.46
CA ARG A 165 24.07 -16.09 -5.03
C ARG A 165 24.77 -15.08 -4.13
N ASP A 166 24.11 -14.67 -3.06
CA ASP A 166 24.73 -13.76 -2.08
C ASP A 166 25.86 -14.47 -1.31
N LEU A 167 27.09 -13.99 -1.50
CA LEU A 167 28.31 -14.45 -0.83
C LEU A 167 28.82 -13.44 0.21
N SER A 168 28.00 -12.45 0.57
CA SER A 168 28.32 -11.41 1.55
C SER A 168 28.76 -12.00 2.90
N HIS A 169 28.11 -13.07 3.33
CA HIS A 169 28.36 -13.78 4.60
C HIS A 169 29.66 -14.60 4.65
N LEU A 170 30.39 -14.78 3.53
CA LEU A 170 31.64 -15.55 3.50
C LEU A 170 32.88 -14.68 3.73
N SER A 171 33.87 -15.22 4.43
CA SER A 171 35.18 -14.58 4.61
C SER A 171 35.92 -14.39 3.28
N LYS A 172 36.82 -13.40 3.19
CA LYS A 172 37.52 -13.01 1.95
C LYS A 172 38.18 -14.20 1.23
N ARG A 173 38.85 -15.09 1.97
CA ARG A 173 39.47 -16.32 1.41
C ARG A 173 38.43 -17.30 0.85
N ARG A 174 37.33 -17.53 1.57
CA ARG A 174 36.25 -18.43 1.14
C ARG A 174 35.47 -17.87 -0.04
N ARG A 175 35.26 -16.54 -0.07
CA ARG A 175 34.65 -15.84 -1.20
C ARG A 175 35.48 -16.01 -2.47
N ALA A 176 36.80 -15.79 -2.40
CA ALA A 176 37.70 -15.99 -3.55
C ALA A 176 37.72 -17.44 -4.06
N ALA A 177 37.75 -18.42 -3.14
CA ALA A 177 37.69 -19.83 -3.52
C ALA A 177 36.34 -20.19 -4.20
N ARG A 178 35.23 -19.63 -3.70
CA ARG A 178 33.91 -19.82 -4.29
C ARG A 178 33.79 -19.18 -5.68
N VAL A 179 34.26 -17.95 -5.86
CA VAL A 179 34.27 -17.29 -7.18
C VAL A 179 35.05 -18.12 -8.19
N LYS A 180 36.26 -18.58 -7.85
CA LYS A 180 37.06 -19.46 -8.73
C LYS A 180 36.34 -20.77 -9.07
N LYS A 181 35.59 -21.35 -8.12
CA LYS A 181 34.81 -22.58 -8.35
C LYS A 181 33.63 -22.33 -9.31
N VAL A 182 32.89 -21.24 -9.10
CA VAL A 182 31.76 -20.85 -9.96
C VAL A 182 32.27 -20.55 -11.38
N GLU A 183 33.38 -19.82 -11.52
CA GLU A 183 33.96 -19.50 -12.83
C GLU A 183 34.35 -20.75 -13.64
N LYS A 184 35.00 -21.73 -12.99
CA LYS A 184 35.32 -23.02 -13.61
C LYS A 184 34.06 -23.76 -14.06
N ALA A 185 33.02 -23.78 -13.23
CA ALA A 185 31.76 -24.44 -13.54
C ALA A 185 31.04 -23.77 -14.73
N VAL A 186 31.01 -22.44 -14.77
CA VAL A 186 30.45 -21.67 -15.91
C VAL A 186 31.21 -21.96 -17.20
N LYS A 187 32.55 -22.01 -17.17
CA LYS A 187 33.38 -22.36 -18.34
C LYS A 187 33.08 -23.77 -18.86
N PHE A 188 32.97 -24.75 -17.95
CA PHE A 188 32.60 -26.12 -18.30
C PHE A 188 31.18 -26.20 -18.90
N MET A 189 30.24 -25.47 -18.32
CA MET A 189 28.87 -25.42 -18.82
C MET A 189 28.79 -24.84 -20.24
N ARG A 190 29.56 -23.77 -20.51
CA ARG A 190 29.71 -23.21 -21.86
C ARG A 190 30.31 -24.20 -22.84
N SER A 191 31.36 -24.94 -22.46
CA SER A 191 31.97 -25.94 -23.34
C SER A 191 31.02 -27.09 -23.66
N VAL A 192 30.23 -27.56 -22.68
CA VAL A 192 29.20 -28.59 -22.90
C VAL A 192 28.12 -28.11 -23.86
N GLN A 193 27.65 -26.86 -23.71
CA GLN A 193 26.65 -26.29 -24.62
C GLN A 193 27.19 -26.11 -26.04
N LEU A 194 28.45 -25.69 -26.19
CA LEU A 194 29.11 -25.61 -27.50
C LEU A 194 29.22 -26.99 -28.15
N ALA A 195 29.69 -28.00 -27.41
CA ALA A 195 29.80 -29.38 -27.92
C ALA A 195 28.45 -29.95 -28.37
N ARG A 196 27.36 -29.68 -27.62
CA ARG A 196 26.00 -30.05 -28.01
C ARG A 196 25.57 -29.38 -29.31
N LYS A 197 25.80 -28.06 -29.46
CA LYS A 197 25.47 -27.33 -30.69
C LYS A 197 26.24 -27.87 -31.90
N THR A 198 27.53 -28.14 -31.75
CA THR A 198 28.35 -28.68 -32.85
C THR A 198 27.95 -30.09 -33.24
N GLY A 199 27.56 -30.94 -32.28
CA GLY A 199 27.06 -32.29 -32.57
C GLY A 199 25.75 -32.27 -33.36
N ILE A 200 24.80 -31.43 -32.92
CA ILE A 200 23.49 -31.27 -33.60
C ILE A 200 23.65 -30.76 -35.04
N LEU A 201 24.57 -29.82 -35.28
CA LEU A 201 24.83 -29.30 -36.62
C LEU A 201 25.41 -30.36 -37.58
N ARG A 202 26.18 -31.30 -37.05
CA ARG A 202 26.83 -32.36 -37.85
C ARG A 202 25.82 -33.43 -38.28
N GLU A 203 24.94 -33.86 -37.37
CA GLU A 203 23.84 -34.79 -37.66
C GLU A 203 22.82 -34.21 -38.67
N GLY A 204 22.55 -32.89 -38.61
CA GLY A 204 21.68 -32.21 -39.58
C GLY A 204 22.26 -32.14 -41.00
N SER A 205 23.59 -32.01 -41.12
CA SER A 205 24.27 -31.95 -42.43
C SER A 205 24.38 -33.30 -43.14
N GLU A 206 24.46 -34.40 -42.38
CA GLU A 206 24.52 -35.76 -42.94
C GLU A 206 23.15 -36.26 -43.44
N GLN A 207 22.03 -35.78 -42.86
CA GLN A 207 20.70 -36.11 -43.37
C GLN A 207 20.31 -35.34 -44.64
N SER A 208 20.91 -34.18 -44.89
CA SER A 208 20.68 -33.38 -46.11
C SER A 208 21.34 -33.98 -47.35
N THR A 209 22.39 -34.79 -47.20
CA THR A 209 23.15 -35.38 -48.32
C THR A 209 22.60 -36.74 -48.76
N LEU A 210 21.69 -37.36 -48.01
CA LEU A 210 21.07 -38.65 -48.31
C LEU A 210 19.64 -38.53 -48.91
N ARG A 211 19.17 -37.32 -49.21
CA ARG A 211 17.83 -37.04 -49.79
C ARG A 211 17.85 -36.31 -51.14
N SER A 212 19.01 -36.21 -51.80
CA SER A 212 19.13 -35.72 -53.18
C SER A 212 19.39 -36.86 -54.15
#